data_AF-A0A533TB00-F1
#
_entry.id   AF-A0A533TB00-F1
#
_cell.length_a   1.000
_cell.length_b   1.000
_cell.length_c   1.000
_cell.angle_alpha   90.00
_cell.angle_beta   90.00
_cell.angle_gamma   90.00
#
_symmetry.space_group_name_H-M   'P 1'
#
loop_
_entity.id
_entity.type
_entity.pdbx_description
1 polymer ?
#
loop_
_entity_poly.entity_id
_entity_poly.type
_entity_poly.pdbx_seq_one_letter_code
_entity_poly.pdbx_strand_id
1 'polypeptide(L)'
;LKVFAYLLLLEDPEPPPFICIEEPENGLYHKLLETLAQEFRLRATGKKNSPQIFVTTHQPYFVDALAPEEVWLLEKGADGYSVIRRVSDLEVVKNLVDEGLPLGGLWYSDYLEAR
;
A
#
# COMPACT_ATOMS: atom_id res chain seq x y z
N LEU A 1 -15.02 -12.62 7.01
CA LEU A 1 -14.19 -13.83 6.79
C LEU A 1 -12.78 -13.47 6.28
N LYS A 2 -12.63 -12.57 5.29
CA LYS A 2 -11.31 -12.17 4.73
C LYS A 2 -10.31 -11.63 5.76
N VAL A 3 -10.69 -10.66 6.61
CA VAL A 3 -9.79 -10.16 7.66
C VAL A 3 -9.30 -11.25 8.60
N PHE A 4 -10.17 -12.19 8.97
CA PHE A 4 -9.76 -13.31 9.81
C PHE A 4 -8.72 -14.20 9.11
N ALA A 5 -8.86 -14.44 7.80
CA ALA A 5 -7.85 -15.15 7.03
C ALA A 5 -6.53 -14.37 6.94
N TYR A 6 -6.57 -13.05 6.78
CA TYR A 6 -5.36 -12.22 6.81
C TYR A 6 -4.68 -12.30 8.18
N LEU A 7 -5.42 -12.16 9.27
CA LEU A 7 -4.86 -12.27 10.62
C LEU A 7 -4.25 -13.65 10.89
N LEU A 8 -4.90 -14.73 10.46
CA LEU A 8 -4.33 -16.08 10.56
C LEU A 8 -3.03 -16.23 9.76
N LEU A 9 -3.00 -15.71 8.53
CA LEU A 9 -1.81 -15.74 7.68
C LEU A 9 -0.66 -14.94 8.29
N LEU A 10 -0.96 -13.82 8.94
CA LEU A 10 0.01 -12.94 9.60
C LEU A 10 0.54 -13.50 10.92
N GLU A 11 -0.22 -14.39 11.58
CA GLU A 11 0.16 -15.09 12.82
C GLU A 11 0.79 -16.46 12.57
N ASP A 12 0.99 -16.86 11.32
CA ASP A 12 1.66 -18.12 10.99
C ASP A 12 3.11 -18.09 11.55
N PRO A 13 3.52 -19.08 12.37
CA PRO A 13 4.90 -19.17 12.85
C PRO A 13 5.92 -19.40 11.73
N GLU A 14 5.50 -19.97 10.60
CA GLU A 14 6.32 -20.22 9.41
C GLU A 14 5.63 -19.63 8.17
N PRO A 15 5.52 -18.29 8.06
CA PRO A 15 4.74 -17.67 7.01
C PRO A 15 5.38 -17.90 5.64
N PRO A 16 4.58 -18.00 4.56
CA PRO A 16 5.11 -18.03 3.20
C PRO A 16 6.03 -16.84 2.96
N PRO A 17 7.19 -17.00 2.29
CA PRO A 17 8.17 -15.93 2.12
C PRO A 17 7.63 -14.76 1.27
N PHE A 18 6.60 -15.00 0.46
CA PHE A 18 5.96 -13.99 -0.38
C PHE A 18 4.44 -14.17 -0.35
N ILE A 19 3.73 -13.06 -0.09
CA ILE A 19 2.28 -13.02 0.08
C ILE A 19 1.73 -11.93 -0.85
N CYS A 20 0.86 -12.31 -1.78
CA CYS A 20 0.11 -11.35 -2.60
C CYS A 20 -1.32 -11.22 -2.10
N ILE A 21 -1.77 -9.98 -1.87
CA ILE A 21 -3.13 -9.68 -1.43
C ILE A 21 -3.75 -8.68 -2.41
N GLU A 22 -4.84 -9.12 -3.03
CA GLU A 22 -5.59 -8.32 -4.00
C GLU A 22 -6.79 -7.67 -3.31
N GLU A 23 -6.87 -6.34 -3.41
CA GLU A 23 -7.92 -5.49 -2.85
C GLU A 23 -8.32 -5.88 -1.41
N PRO A 24 -7.40 -5.78 -0.42
CA PRO A 24 -7.67 -6.18 0.97
C PRO A 24 -8.84 -5.43 1.59
N GLU A 25 -9.17 -4.25 1.08
CA GLU A 25 -10.30 -3.42 1.49
C GLU A 25 -11.67 -4.03 1.23
N ASN A 26 -11.78 -5.02 0.35
CA ASN A 26 -13.07 -5.48 -0.16
C ASN A 26 -13.93 -6.08 0.95
N GLY A 27 -15.04 -5.41 1.25
CA GLY A 27 -15.98 -5.79 2.31
C GLY A 27 -15.55 -5.37 3.71
N LEU A 28 -14.59 -4.44 3.83
CA LEU A 28 -14.13 -3.87 5.10
C LEU A 28 -14.67 -2.46 5.31
N TYR A 29 -14.83 -2.12 6.57
CA TYR A 29 -15.15 -0.75 6.97
C TYR A 29 -13.91 0.13 6.84
N HIS A 30 -14.03 1.28 6.19
CA HIS A 30 -12.91 2.15 5.81
C HIS A 30 -11.98 2.53 6.97
N LYS A 31 -12.49 2.66 8.22
CA LYS A 31 -11.66 2.97 9.39
C LYS A 31 -10.69 1.86 9.79
N LEU A 32 -10.84 0.65 9.24
CA LEU A 32 -9.96 -0.48 9.52
C LEU A 32 -8.78 -0.58 8.55
N LEU A 33 -8.79 0.18 7.45
CA LEU A 33 -7.80 0.06 6.38
C LEU A 33 -6.41 0.50 6.85
N GLU A 34 -6.32 1.62 7.56
CA GLU A 34 -5.06 2.08 8.13
C GLU A 34 -4.46 1.07 9.11
N THR A 35 -5.29 0.52 10.02
CA THR A 35 -4.86 -0.52 10.95
C THR A 35 -4.38 -1.77 10.21
N LEU A 36 -5.08 -2.18 9.16
CA LEU A 36 -4.69 -3.34 8.36
C LEU A 36 -3.34 -3.13 7.67
N ALA A 37 -3.11 -1.95 7.09
CA ALA A 37 -1.83 -1.60 6.47
C ALA A 37 -0.68 -1.59 7.50
N GLN A 38 -0.92 -1.08 8.71
CA GLN A 38 0.05 -1.10 9.81
C GLN A 38 0.41 -2.53 10.23
N GLU A 39 -0.59 -3.42 10.35
CA GLU A 39 -0.35 -4.84 10.66
C GLU A 39 0.50 -5.52 9.57
N PHE A 40 0.20 -5.26 8.29
CA PHE A 40 1.01 -5.78 7.19
C PHE A 40 2.46 -5.27 7.27
N ARG A 41 2.68 -3.97 7.47
CA ARG A 41 4.02 -3.41 7.64
C ARG A 41 4.76 -4.08 8.80
N LEU A 42 4.12 -4.17 9.96
CA LEU A 42 4.72 -4.75 11.17
C LEU A 42 5.16 -6.20 10.94
N ARG A 43 4.39 -6.99 10.18
CA ARG A 43 4.78 -8.37 9.83
C ARG A 43 5.87 -8.44 8.77
N ALA A 44 5.84 -7.55 7.78
CA ALA A 44 6.87 -7.46 6.75
C ALA A 44 8.24 -7.00 7.29
N THR A 45 8.29 -6.25 8.39
CA THR A 45 9.55 -5.70 8.94
C THR A 45 9.97 -6.26 10.30
N GLY A 46 9.11 -7.03 10.98
CA GLY A 46 9.24 -7.31 12.41
C GLY A 46 10.15 -8.47 12.83
N LYS A 47 10.53 -9.41 11.95
CA LYS A 47 11.24 -10.64 12.34
C LYS A 47 12.30 -11.08 11.33
N LYS A 48 13.29 -11.83 11.81
CA LYS A 48 14.16 -12.64 10.94
C LYS A 48 13.27 -13.66 10.23
N ASN A 49 13.28 -13.68 8.90
CA ASN A 49 12.36 -14.44 8.04
C ASN A 49 10.94 -13.82 7.91
N SER A 50 10.80 -12.49 8.02
CA SER A 50 9.56 -11.79 7.69
C SER A 50 9.15 -12.01 6.22
N PRO A 51 7.84 -12.20 5.95
CA PRO A 51 7.34 -12.36 4.59
C PRO A 51 7.40 -11.04 3.82
N GLN A 52 7.64 -11.10 2.52
CA GLN A 52 7.41 -9.98 1.63
C GLN A 52 5.91 -9.94 1.28
N ILE A 53 5.26 -8.80 1.54
CA ILE A 53 3.83 -8.61 1.28
C ILE A 53 3.67 -7.66 0.09
N PHE A 54 2.93 -8.10 -0.92
CA PHE A 54 2.58 -7.33 -2.11
C PHE A 54 1.07 -7.11 -2.13
N VAL A 55 0.64 -5.84 -2.14
CA VAL A 55 -0.76 -5.47 -2.05
C VAL A 55 -1.15 -4.67 -3.29
N THR A 56 -2.30 -4.97 -3.88
CA THR A 56 -2.99 -4.08 -4.82
C THR A 56 -4.20 -3.46 -4.13
N THR A 57 -4.40 -2.16 -4.31
CA THR A 57 -5.53 -1.44 -3.72
C THR A 57 -5.95 -0.28 -4.60
N HIS A 58 -7.25 0.02 -4.57
CA HIS A 58 -7.81 1.25 -5.13
C HIS A 58 -8.26 2.24 -4.05
N GLN A 59 -7.92 2.00 -2.77
CA GLN A 59 -8.39 2.82 -1.64
C GLN A 59 -7.33 3.81 -1.16
N PRO A 60 -7.56 5.12 -1.30
CA PRO A 60 -6.66 6.15 -0.77
C PRO A 60 -6.39 6.01 0.73
N TYR A 61 -7.40 5.67 1.54
CA TYR A 61 -7.25 5.48 2.99
C TYR A 61 -6.29 4.36 3.38
N PHE A 62 -6.11 3.34 2.53
CA PHE A 62 -5.10 2.31 2.77
C PHE A 62 -3.70 2.87 2.51
N VAL A 63 -3.56 3.68 1.46
CA VAL A 63 -2.30 4.33 1.06
C VAL A 63 -1.87 5.41 2.07
N ASP A 64 -2.81 6.06 2.75
CA ASP A 64 -2.52 7.05 3.81
C ASP A 64 -1.66 6.47 4.96
N ALA A 65 -1.74 5.17 5.21
CA ALA A 65 -0.93 4.50 6.22
C ALA A 65 0.48 4.11 5.73
N LEU A 66 0.78 4.27 4.44
CA LEU A 66 2.02 3.85 3.77
C LEU A 66 3.04 4.99 3.66
N ALA A 67 4.32 4.64 3.51
CA ALA A 67 5.39 5.59 3.20
C ALA A 67 5.60 5.69 1.68
N PRO A 68 6.11 6.82 1.15
CA PRO A 68 6.33 6.99 -0.30
C PRO A 68 7.17 5.89 -0.96
N GLU A 69 8.12 5.29 -0.23
CA GLU A 69 9.01 4.24 -0.72
C GLU A 69 8.31 2.86 -0.83
N GLU A 70 7.19 2.70 -0.14
CA GLU A 70 6.38 1.49 -0.09
C GLU A 70 5.30 1.48 -1.18
N VAL A 71 5.00 2.63 -1.81
CA VAL A 71 3.90 2.79 -2.76
C VAL A 71 4.42 2.86 -4.19
N TRP A 72 3.79 2.08 -5.06
CA TRP A 72 4.02 2.09 -6.51
C TRP A 72 2.73 2.44 -7.23
N LEU A 73 2.83 3.39 -8.16
CA LEU A 73 1.76 3.77 -9.07
C LEU A 73 1.83 2.89 -10.31
N LEU A 74 0.70 2.33 -10.69
CA LEU A 74 0.52 1.56 -11.91
C LEU A 74 -0.47 2.32 -12.80
N GLU A 75 0.01 2.85 -13.91
CA GLU A 75 -0.77 3.66 -14.85
C GLU A 75 -0.79 3.01 -16.22
N LYS A 76 -1.78 3.37 -17.05
CA LYS A 76 -1.82 3.02 -18.46
C LYS A 76 -1.34 4.21 -19.29
N GLY A 77 -0.22 4.03 -20.00
CA GLY A 77 0.32 5.01 -20.93
C GLY A 77 -0.60 5.25 -22.12
N ALA A 78 -0.38 6.39 -22.80
CA ALA A 78 -1.13 6.77 -24.00
C ALA A 78 -0.94 5.77 -25.17
N ASP A 79 0.17 5.04 -25.17
CA ASP A 79 0.49 3.94 -26.09
C ASP A 79 -0.21 2.61 -25.73
N GLY A 80 -0.94 2.59 -24.62
CA GLY A 80 -1.67 1.43 -24.12
C GLY A 80 -0.87 0.49 -23.21
N TYR A 81 0.42 0.76 -22.97
CA TYR A 81 1.28 -0.05 -22.11
C TYR A 81 1.21 0.39 -20.65
N SER A 82 1.47 -0.53 -19.71
CA SER A 82 1.55 -0.20 -18.30
C SER A 82 2.88 0.47 -17.95
N VAL A 83 2.80 1.57 -17.19
CA VAL A 83 3.94 2.27 -16.63
C VAL A 83 3.87 2.17 -15.11
N ILE A 84 5.00 1.83 -14.49
CA ILE A 84 5.11 1.71 -13.03
C ILE A 84 6.11 2.74 -12.52
N ARG A 85 5.73 3.50 -11.49
CA ARG A 85 6.59 4.51 -10.86
C ARG A 85 6.51 4.39 -9.35
N ARG A 86 7.63 4.55 -8.66
CA ARG A 86 7.63 4.61 -7.20
C ARG A 86 7.26 6.01 -6.76
N VAL A 87 6.40 6.11 -5.74
CA VAL A 87 5.91 7.43 -5.28
C VAL A 87 7.04 8.28 -4.70
N SER A 88 8.02 7.67 -4.03
CA SER A 88 9.21 8.39 -3.53
C SER A 88 10.07 9.04 -4.61
N ASP A 89 9.93 8.66 -5.88
CA ASP A 89 10.70 9.23 -6.99
C ASP A 89 10.06 10.54 -7.51
N LEU A 90 8.85 10.88 -7.03
CA LEU A 90 8.14 12.11 -7.35
C LEU A 90 8.51 13.18 -6.31
N GLU A 91 9.43 14.08 -6.66
CA GLU A 91 9.94 15.12 -5.74
C GLU A 91 8.82 15.98 -5.14
N VAL A 92 7.81 16.34 -5.94
CA VAL A 92 6.63 17.10 -5.46
C VAL A 92 5.89 16.34 -4.36
N VAL A 93 5.66 15.04 -4.55
CA VAL A 93 4.92 14.21 -3.59
C VAL A 93 5.72 14.06 -2.31
N LYS A 94 7.03 13.80 -2.43
CA LYS A 94 7.92 13.69 -1.28
C LYS A 94 7.88 14.95 -0.43
N ASN A 95 8.02 16.12 -1.05
CA ASN A 95 7.97 17.41 -0.33
C ASN A 95 6.61 17.64 0.34
N LEU A 96 5.50 17.26 -0.30
CA LEU A 96 4.16 17.40 0.27
C LEU A 96 3.92 16.46 1.47
N VAL A 97 4.45 15.23 1.39
CA VAL A 97 4.41 14.28 2.51
C VAL A 97 5.28 14.75 3.67
N ASP A 98 6.45 15.34 3.39
CA ASP A 98 7.33 15.93 4.42
C ASP A 98 6.65 17.10 5.16
N GLU A 99 5.73 17.82 4.50
CA GLU A 99 4.86 18.85 5.10
C GLU A 99 3.63 18.28 5.84
N GLY A 100 3.51 16.95 5.92
CA GLY A 100 2.46 16.25 6.66
C GLY A 100 1.18 15.96 5.88
N LEU A 101 1.19 16.08 4.55
CA LEU A 101 0.04 15.70 3.72
C LEU A 101 -0.02 14.18 3.53
N PRO A 102 -1.19 13.55 3.72
CA PRO A 102 -1.32 12.10 3.62
C PRO A 102 -1.35 11.66 2.14
N LEU A 103 -0.71 10.53 1.84
CA LEU A 103 -0.49 10.07 0.45
C LEU A 103 -1.77 9.78 -0.33
N GLY A 104 -2.77 9.17 0.30
CA GLY A 104 -4.09 8.97 -0.27
C GLY A 104 -4.81 10.28 -0.56
N GLY A 105 -4.63 11.30 0.28
CA GLY A 105 -5.11 12.66 0.01
C GLY A 105 -4.46 13.26 -1.25
N LEU A 106 -3.15 13.07 -1.42
CA LEU A 106 -2.42 13.49 -2.63
C LEU A 106 -2.86 12.72 -3.86
N TRP A 107 -3.14 11.42 -3.72
CA TRP A 107 -3.68 10.59 -4.79
C TRP A 107 -5.06 11.07 -5.23
N TYR A 108 -5.96 11.32 -4.28
CA TYR A 108 -7.31 11.79 -4.56
C TYR A 108 -7.36 13.19 -5.19
N SER A 109 -6.29 13.96 -5.03
CA SER A 109 -6.14 15.32 -5.55
C SER A 109 -5.31 15.38 -6.84
N ASP A 110 -5.08 14.24 -7.48
CA ASP A 110 -4.34 14.08 -8.74
C ASP A 110 -2.86 14.55 -8.69
N TYR A 111 -2.26 14.65 -7.49
CA TYR A 111 -0.83 15.01 -7.35
C TYR A 111 0.11 13.84 -7.67
N LEU A 112 -0.41 12.63 -7.70
CA LEU A 112 0.34 11.42 -8.07
C LEU A 112 0.37 11.20 -9.59
N GLU A 113 -0.46 11.90 -10.36
CA GLU A 113 -0.48 11.78 -11.81
C GLU A 113 0.70 12.54 -12.43
N ALA A 114 1.39 11.89 -13.37
CA ALA A 114 2.39 12.57 -14.17
C ALA A 114 1.69 13.46 -15.21
N ARG A 115 1.81 14.78 -15.04
CA ARG A 115 1.43 15.77 -16.06
C ARG A 115 2.36 15.72 -17.28
#